data_AF-S3NZV3-F1
#
_entry.id   AF-S3NZV3-F1
#
_cell.length_a   1.000
_cell.length_b   1.000
_cell.length_c   1.000
_cell.angle_alpha   90.00
_cell.angle_beta   90.00
_cell.angle_gamma   90.00
#
_symmetry.space_group_name_H-M   'P 1'
#
loop_
_entity.id
_entity.type
_entity.pdbx_description
1 polymer ?
#
loop_
_entity_poly.entity_id
_entity_poly.type
_entity_poly.pdbx_seq_one_letter_code
_entity_poly.pdbx_strand_id
1 'polypeptide(L)'
;MIGKNNIATLREQAGMTGYQLAKKCGFISNNHVLNRYIKDAEAGKHLSVYRALLIYNELRKAGVCEKFEDVFWVEDSNSNEEQPSNMNIKKTP
;
A
#
# COMPACT_ATOMS: atom_id res chain seq x y z
N MET A 1 -7.55 4.08 4.53
CA MET A 1 -7.27 2.74 3.95
C MET A 1 -6.04 2.90 3.04
N ILE A 2 -5.20 1.88 2.80
CA ILE A 2 -4.09 2.05 1.82
C ILE A 2 -4.72 2.02 0.42
N GLY A 3 -5.00 3.18 -0.16
CA GLY A 3 -5.64 3.30 -1.49
C GLY A 3 -4.66 3.07 -2.64
N LYS A 4 -3.38 3.42 -2.45
CA LYS A 4 -2.30 3.25 -3.43
C LYS A 4 -0.99 2.82 -2.76
N ASN A 5 -0.16 2.06 -3.46
CA ASN A 5 1.17 1.67 -3.00
C ASN A 5 2.17 1.60 -4.16
N ASN A 6 3.46 1.66 -3.83
CA ASN A 6 4.59 1.63 -4.77
C ASN A 6 5.38 0.31 -4.74
N ILE A 7 4.83 -0.74 -4.13
CA ILE A 7 5.59 -1.96 -3.82
C ILE A 7 6.23 -2.56 -5.07
N ALA A 8 5.47 -2.69 -6.17
CA ALA A 8 5.95 -3.29 -7.40
C ALA A 8 7.12 -2.49 -8.01
N THR A 9 6.97 -1.17 -8.11
CA THR A 9 7.98 -0.26 -8.65
C THR A 9 9.27 -0.31 -7.84
N LEU A 10 9.18 -0.19 -6.52
CA LEU A 10 10.35 -0.21 -5.63
C LEU A 10 11.04 -1.57 -5.63
N ARG A 11 10.25 -2.65 -5.66
CA ARG A 11 10.76 -4.02 -5.77
C ARG A 11 11.55 -4.22 -7.06
N GLU A 12 11.06 -3.71 -8.18
CA GLU A 12 11.73 -3.80 -9.48
C GLU A 12 13.00 -2.96 -9.52
N GLN A 13 12.98 -1.74 -8.97
CA GLN A 13 14.19 -0.92 -8.79
C GLN A 13 15.26 -1.63 -7.96
N ALA A 14 14.85 -2.42 -6.96
CA ALA A 14 15.74 -3.23 -6.15
C ALA A 14 16.18 -4.54 -6.84
N GLY A 15 15.76 -4.79 -8.07
CA GLY A 15 16.12 -6.00 -8.84
C GLY A 15 15.53 -7.29 -8.26
N MET A 16 14.39 -7.22 -7.55
CA MET A 16 13.77 -8.37 -6.89
C MET A 16 12.49 -8.84 -7.61
N THR A 17 12.28 -10.15 -7.61
CA THR A 17 10.97 -10.74 -7.91
C THR A 17 10.07 -10.68 -6.67
N GLY A 18 8.74 -10.76 -6.85
CA GLY A 18 7.79 -10.83 -5.73
C GLY A 18 8.10 -11.98 -4.76
N TYR A 19 8.55 -13.11 -5.29
CA TYR A 19 8.98 -14.27 -4.50
C TYR A 19 10.19 -13.97 -3.61
N GLN A 20 11.22 -13.30 -4.15
CA GLN A 20 12.41 -12.91 -3.39
C GLN A 20 12.07 -11.91 -2.29
N LEU A 21 11.22 -10.92 -2.58
CA LEU A 21 10.75 -9.97 -1.57
C LEU A 21 9.97 -10.68 -0.46
N ALA A 22 9.05 -11.60 -0.81
CA ALA A 22 8.31 -12.40 0.16
C ALA A 22 9.23 -13.23 1.07
N LYS A 23 10.26 -13.85 0.49
CA LYS A 23 11.27 -14.62 1.23
C LYS A 23 12.05 -13.72 2.20
N LYS A 24 12.49 -12.54 1.76
CA LYS A 24 13.18 -11.55 2.61
C LYS A 24 12.31 -11.02 3.75
N CYS A 25 11.02 -10.83 3.49
CA CYS A 25 10.04 -10.45 4.53
C CYS A 25 9.74 -11.57 5.53
N GLY A 26 10.31 -12.77 5.37
CA GLY A 26 10.02 -13.92 6.22
C GLY A 26 8.61 -14.48 6.03
N PHE A 27 7.96 -14.22 4.89
CA PHE A 27 6.63 -14.77 4.58
C PHE A 27 6.74 -16.24 4.20
N ILE A 28 6.93 -17.10 5.21
CA ILE A 28 7.14 -18.53 5.06
C ILE A 28 6.17 -19.29 5.97
N SER A 29 5.54 -20.33 5.45
CA SER A 29 4.70 -21.25 6.21
C SER A 29 4.95 -22.66 5.71
N ASN A 30 5.22 -23.60 6.63
CA ASN A 30 5.53 -25.00 6.29
C ASN A 30 6.61 -25.13 5.19
N ASN A 31 7.70 -24.38 5.31
CA ASN A 31 8.77 -24.28 4.29
C ASN A 31 8.36 -23.74 2.91
N HIS A 32 7.13 -23.25 2.75
CA HIS A 32 6.67 -22.61 1.51
C HIS A 32 6.67 -21.10 1.65
N VAL A 33 7.26 -20.41 0.66
CA VAL A 33 7.22 -18.95 0.57
C VAL A 33 5.82 -18.51 0.13
N LEU A 34 5.21 -17.66 0.94
CA LEU A 34 3.87 -17.11 0.73
C LEU A 34 3.91 -15.88 -0.16
N ASN A 35 4.36 -16.04 -1.41
CA ASN A 35 4.43 -14.97 -2.42
C ASN A 35 3.07 -14.27 -2.65
N ARG A 36 1.95 -14.95 -2.36
CA ARG A 36 0.60 -14.37 -2.43
C ARG A 36 0.48 -13.04 -1.66
N TYR A 37 1.19 -12.88 -0.53
CA TYR A 37 1.09 -11.64 0.26
C TYR A 37 1.69 -10.44 -0.44
N ILE A 38 2.73 -10.63 -1.26
CA ILE A 38 3.28 -9.56 -2.10
C ILE A 38 2.32 -9.28 -3.26
N LYS A 39 1.86 -10.31 -3.97
CA LYS A 39 0.91 -10.16 -5.08
C LYS A 39 -0.37 -9.43 -4.67
N ASP A 40 -0.95 -9.81 -3.54
CA ASP A 40 -2.17 -9.20 -3.01
C ASP A 40 -1.92 -7.74 -2.61
N ALA A 41 -0.77 -7.43 -2.00
CA ALA A 41 -0.40 -6.06 -1.65
C ALA A 41 -0.18 -5.18 -2.90
N GLU A 42 0.55 -5.68 -3.90
CA GLU A 42 0.75 -4.98 -5.18
C GLU A 42 -0.58 -4.72 -5.91
N ALA A 43 -1.54 -5.64 -5.78
CA ALA A 43 -2.89 -5.47 -6.31
C ALA A 43 -3.80 -4.55 -5.46
N GLY A 44 -3.26 -3.91 -4.42
CA GLY A 44 -4.01 -2.98 -3.56
C GLY A 44 -5.00 -3.67 -2.62
N LYS A 45 -4.91 -4.99 -2.41
CA LYS A 45 -5.76 -5.68 -1.45
C LYS A 45 -5.35 -5.34 -0.01
N HIS A 46 -6.28 -5.57 0.91
CA HIS A 46 -6.06 -5.34 2.32
C HIS A 46 -4.81 -6.06 2.85
N LEU A 47 -3.93 -5.28 3.49
CA LEU A 47 -2.67 -5.72 4.07
C LEU A 47 -2.65 -5.31 5.55
N SER A 48 -2.22 -6.20 6.44
CA SER A 48 -2.04 -5.83 7.84
C SER A 48 -0.86 -4.89 8.01
N VAL A 49 -0.94 -3.98 8.98
CA VAL A 49 0.14 -3.03 9.30
C VAL A 49 1.47 -3.74 9.54
N TYR A 50 1.46 -4.89 10.22
CA TYR A 50 2.66 -5.69 10.46
C TYR A 50 3.32 -6.15 9.15
N ARG A 51 2.55 -6.64 8.17
CA ARG A 51 3.10 -7.04 6.87
C ARG A 51 3.59 -5.84 6.07
N ALA A 52 2.89 -4.72 6.13
CA ALA A 52 3.32 -3.48 5.49
C ALA A 52 4.68 -3.03 6.02
N LEU A 53 4.88 -3.07 7.36
CA LEU A 53 6.14 -2.73 8.00
C LEU A 53 7.30 -3.64 7.55
N LEU A 54 7.05 -4.95 7.42
CA LEU A 54 8.07 -5.90 6.93
C LEU A 54 8.48 -5.62 5.48
N ILE A 55 7.50 -5.33 4.60
CA ILE A 55 7.78 -4.95 3.21
C ILE A 55 8.59 -3.67 3.14
N TYR A 56 8.17 -2.62 3.87
CA TYR A 56 8.91 -1.35 3.94
C TYR A 56 10.36 -1.57 4.40
N ASN A 57 10.58 -2.33 5.47
CA ASN A 57 11.92 -2.56 6.00
C ASN A 57 12.85 -3.24 4.98
N GLU A 58 12.35 -4.21 4.22
CA GLU A 58 13.17 -4.89 3.21
C GLU A 58 13.46 -4.01 1.99
N LEU A 59 12.50 -3.18 1.57
CA LEU A 59 12.73 -2.18 0.50
C LEU A 59 13.70 -1.09 0.94
N ARG A 60 13.60 -0.62 2.20
CA ARG A 60 14.54 0.34 2.77
C ARG A 60 15.95 -0.23 2.87
N LYS A 61 16.10 -1.49 3.30
CA LYS A 61 17.40 -2.19 3.31
C LYS A 61 17.99 -2.33 1.90
N ALA A 62 17.15 -2.45 0.88
CA ALA A 62 17.58 -2.47 -0.51
C ALA A 62 17.95 -1.09 -1.07
N GLY A 63 17.75 -0.01 -0.30
CA GLY A 63 18.15 1.35 -0.69
C GLY A 63 17.22 2.02 -1.69
N VAL A 64 15.99 1.52 -1.87
CA VAL A 64 15.03 2.06 -2.85
C VAL A 64 13.98 3.00 -2.24
N CYS A 65 13.92 3.11 -0.92
CA CYS A 65 13.04 4.05 -0.21
C CYS A 65 13.62 4.44 1.15
N GLU A 66 13.18 5.58 1.70
CA GLU A 66 13.61 6.05 3.02
C GLU A 66 12.46 6.04 4.03
N LYS A 67 11.28 6.47 3.61
CA LYS A 67 10.08 6.68 4.43
C LYS A 67 9.03 5.62 4.15
N PHE A 68 8.13 5.41 5.11
CA PHE A 68 7.05 4.42 4.94
C PHE A 68 6.08 4.86 3.83
N GLU A 69 5.87 6.17 3.73
CA GLU A 69 5.02 6.86 2.76
C GLU A 69 5.54 6.73 1.32
N ASP A 70 6.84 6.46 1.13
CA ASP A 70 7.39 6.16 -0.20
C ASP A 70 6.84 4.84 -0.75
N VAL A 71 6.43 3.93 0.14
CA VAL A 71 5.91 2.59 -0.18
C VAL A 71 4.38 2.56 -0.12
N PHE A 72 3.79 3.15 0.91
CA PHE A 72 2.36 3.08 1.18
C PHE A 72 1.76 4.48 1.35
N TRP A 73 0.82 4.86 0.49
CA TRP A 73 0.07 6.09 0.70
C TRP A 73 -1.04 5.85 1.72
N VAL A 74 -1.01 6.65 2.77
CA VAL A 74 -2.16 6.81 3.65
C VAL A 74 -3.07 7.81 2.97
N GLU A 75 -4.16 7.34 2.38
CA GLU A 75 -5.22 8.26 1.97
C GLU A 75 -5.88 8.77 3.25
N ASP A 76 -5.81 10.08 3.47
CA ASP A 76 -6.59 10.76 4.48
C ASP A 76 -8.06 10.51 4.17
N SER A 77 -8.77 9.92 5.13
CA SER A 77 -10.23 9.71 5.07
C SER A 77 -11.03 11.02 5.05
N ASN A 78 -10.38 12.18 4.85
CA ASN A 78 -10.98 13.49 4.90
C ASN A 78 -11.61 13.87 3.55
N SER A 79 -12.28 12.93 2.91
CA SER A 79 -13.39 13.26 2.01
C SER A 79 -14.60 13.58 2.90
N ASN A 80 -14.61 14.78 3.48
CA ASN A 80 -15.88 15.44 3.70
C ASN A 80 -16.45 15.65 2.29
N GLU A 81 -17.25 14.70 1.81
CA GLU A 81 -18.21 14.98 0.76
C GLU A 81 -19.07 16.12 1.29
N GLU A 82 -18.75 17.36 0.90
CA GLU A 82 -19.76 18.42 0.89
C GLU A 82 -20.88 17.90 0.01
N GLN A 83 -21.90 17.34 0.67
CA GLN A 83 -23.21 17.12 0.08
C GLN A 83 -23.58 18.42 -0.63
N PRO A 84 -23.91 18.42 -1.94
CA PRO A 84 -24.27 19.65 -2.62
C PRO A 84 -25.48 20.24 -1.89
N SER A 85 -25.28 21.39 -1.24
CA SER A 85 -26.37 22.19 -0.71
C SER A 85 -27.28 22.54 -1.88
N ASN A 86 -28.48 21.97 -1.91
CA ASN A 86 -29.52 22.33 -2.86
C ASN A 86 -29.73 23.86 -2.83
N MET A 87 -29.14 24.58 -3.78
CA MET A 87 -29.59 25.91 -4.13
C MET A 87 -30.89 25.74 -4.91
N ASN A 88 -32.02 25.83 -4.21
CA ASN A 88 -33.24 26.29 -4.85
C ASN A 88 -33.61 27.65 -4.29
N ILE A 89 -33.51 28.62 -5.18
CA ILE A 89 -33.60 30.05 -4.99
C ILE A 89 -35.02 30.38 -4.53
N LYS A 90 -35.13 31.08 -3.40
CA LYS A 90 -36.34 31.83 -3.05
C LYS A 90 -36.60 32.88 -4.13
N LYS A 91 -37.82 32.91 -4.67
CA LYS A 91 -38.54 34.18 -4.89
C LYS A 91 -40.02 34.00 -4.53
N THR A 92 -40.35 34.52 -3.36
CA THR A 92 -41.64 35.09 -2.92
C THR A 92 -42.01 36.34 -3.75
N PRO A 93 -43.20 36.95 -3.57
CA PRO A 93 -44.38 36.53 -2.79
C PRO A 93 -45.58 36.09 -3.64
#